data_AF-M7MWC1-F1
#
_entry.id   AF-M7MWC1-F1
#
_cell.length_a   1.000
_cell.length_b   1.000
_cell.length_c   1.000
_cell.angle_alpha   90.00
_cell.angle_beta   90.00
_cell.angle_gamma   90.00
#
_symmetry.space_group_name_H-M   'P 1'
#
loop_
_entity.id
_entity.type
_entity.pdbx_description
1 polymer ?
#
loop_
_entity_poly.entity_id
_entity_poly.type
_entity_poly.pdbx_seq_one_letter_code
_entity_poly.pdbx_strand_id
1 'polypeptide(L)' 'MTNEQKVSIEQELTNLLKSKHSDIKSHVDEFDKKGTIIISFFWDRISKENWNNAKKFKCHINDYPKILETEILPYFK' A
#
# COMPACT_ATOMS: atom_id res chain seq x y z
N MET A 1 13.47 5.42 4.85
CA MET A 1 12.45 4.73 5.66
C MET A 1 13.09 3.47 6.23
N THR A 2 12.86 3.16 7.50
CA THR A 2 13.33 1.89 8.09
C THR A 2 12.41 0.74 7.66
N ASN A 3 12.90 -0.50 7.70
CA ASN A 3 12.05 -1.68 7.41
C ASN A 3 10.84 -1.75 8.36
N GLU A 4 11.00 -1.37 9.62
CA GLU A 4 9.93 -1.34 10.62
C GLU A 4 8.81 -0.36 10.24
N GLN A 5 9.16 0.82 9.72
CA GLN A 5 8.17 1.79 9.23
C GLN A 5 7.37 1.24 8.05
N LYS A 6 8.01 0.52 7.11
CA LYS A 6 7.30 -0.08 5.97
C LYS A 6 6.30 -1.12 6.45
N VAL A 7 6.75 -2.03 7.32
CA VAL A 7 5.91 -3.09 7.89
C VAL A 7 4.74 -2.49 8.68
N SER A 8 4.97 -1.42 9.43
CA SER A 8 3.88 -0.74 10.16
C SER A 8 2.82 -0.17 9.22
N ILE A 9 3.23 0.51 8.15
CA ILE A 9 2.29 1.06 7.15
C ILE A 9 1.54 -0.07 6.45
N GLU A 10 2.23 -1.16 6.10
CA GLU A 10 1.60 -2.32 5.48
C GLU A 10 0.54 -2.98 6.38
N GLN A 11 0.84 -3.12 7.67
CA GLN A 11 -0.11 -3.68 8.63
C GLN A 11 -1.31 -2.76 8.82
N GLU A 12 -1.09 -1.44 8.92
CA GLU A 12 -2.14 -0.43 9.02
C GLU A 12 -3.09 -0.51 7.82
N LEU A 13 -2.54 -0.42 6.60
CA LEU A 13 -3.31 -0.46 5.34
C LEU A 13 -4.08 -1.77 5.17
N THR A 14 -3.41 -2.90 5.46
CA THR A 14 -4.06 -4.21 5.39
C THR A 14 -5.21 -4.28 6.38
N ASN A 15 -5.03 -3.86 7.63
CA ASN A 15 -6.08 -3.91 8.65
C ASN A 15 -7.26 -2.99 8.34
N LEU A 16 -7.00 -1.77 7.86
CA LEU A 16 -8.04 -0.80 7.47
C LEU A 16 -8.94 -1.38 6.37
N LEU A 17 -8.34 -2.01 5.36
CA LEU A 17 -9.05 -2.47 4.17
C LEU A 17 -9.62 -3.89 4.32
N LYS A 18 -9.08 -4.71 5.24
CA LYS A 18 -9.51 -6.10 5.46
C LYS A 18 -11.00 -6.24 5.81
N SER A 19 -11.58 -5.22 6.45
CA SER A 19 -13.00 -5.20 6.78
C SER A 19 -13.91 -5.25 5.55
N LYS A 20 -13.48 -4.65 4.43
CA LYS A 20 -14.22 -4.61 3.16
C LYS A 20 -13.66 -5.59 2.13
N HIS A 21 -12.36 -5.86 2.18
CA HIS A 21 -11.61 -6.66 1.21
C HIS A 21 -10.82 -7.72 1.98
N SER A 22 -11.45 -8.86 2.31
CA SER A 22 -10.88 -9.86 3.23
C SER A 22 -9.51 -10.41 2.83
N ASP A 23 -9.27 -10.50 1.52
CA ASP A 23 -8.05 -11.07 0.94
C ASP A 23 -7.02 -10.02 0.53
N ILE A 24 -7.25 -8.75 0.88
CA ILE A 24 -6.34 -7.67 0.53
C ILE A 24 -5.02 -7.79 1.28
N LYS A 25 -3.92 -7.52 0.57
CA LYS A 25 -2.61 -7.30 1.17
C LYS A 25 -2.00 -6.04 0.60
N SER A 26 -1.34 -5.26 1.43
CA SER A 26 -0.53 -4.12 1.01
C SER A 26 0.97 -4.44 1.14
N HIS A 27 1.76 -3.86 0.26
CA HIS A 27 3.22 -3.88 0.28
C HIS A 27 3.75 -2.47 0.01
N VAL A 28 4.76 -2.03 0.76
CA VAL A 28 5.35 -0.70 0.63
C VAL A 28 6.83 -0.81 0.30
N ASP A 29 7.19 -0.35 -0.89
CA ASP A 29 8.58 -0.26 -1.33
C ASP A 29 9.07 1.19 -1.35
N GLU A 30 10.37 1.36 -1.16
CA GLU A 30 11.03 2.62 -1.51
C GLU A 30 11.40 2.59 -2.99
N PHE A 31 10.92 3.58 -3.73
CA PHE A 31 11.25 3.73 -5.14
C PHE A 31 12.62 4.39 -5.32
N ASP A 32 12.96 5.34 -4.45
CA ASP A 32 14.22 6.07 -4.50
C ASP A 32 14.72 6.45 -3.10
N LYS A 33 15.97 6.94 -3.05
CA LYS A 33 16.59 7.45 -1.82
C LYS A 33 16.07 8.85 -1.41
N LYS A 34 15.14 9.43 -2.17
CA LYS A 34 14.58 10.77 -1.91
C LYS A 34 13.29 10.72 -1.11
N GLY A 35 12.84 9.53 -0.68
CA GLY A 35 11.63 9.36 0.11
C GLY A 35 10.39 9.06 -0.71
N THR A 36 10.52 8.77 -2.01
CA THR A 36 9.42 8.27 -2.82
C THR A 36 9.13 6.81 -2.46
N ILE A 37 7.86 6.51 -2.18
CA ILE A 37 7.38 5.18 -1.85
C ILE A 37 6.36 4.72 -2.89
N ILE A 38 6.26 3.40 -3.07
CA ILE A 38 5.21 2.74 -3.85
C ILE A 38 4.43 1.83 -2.92
N ILE A 39 3.13 2.04 -2.88
CA ILE A 39 2.18 1.24 -2.11
C ILE A 39 1.43 0.35 -3.11
N SER A 40 1.62 -0.94 -3.00
CA SER A 40 0.99 -1.94 -3.87
C SER A 40 -0.06 -2.73 -3.11
N PHE A 41 -1.26 -2.84 -3.67
CA PHE A 41 -2.37 -3.62 -3.13
C PHE A 41 -2.64 -4.84 -4.00
N PHE A 42 -2.78 -5.99 -3.34
CA PHE A 42 -3.01 -7.28 -3.97
C PHE A 42 -4.32 -7.87 -3.46
N TRP A 43 -5.07 -8.44 -4.38
CA TRP A 43 -6.31 -9.16 -4.18
C TRP A 43 -6.05 -10.54 -4.76
N ASP A 44 -6.16 -11.59 -3.93
CA ASP A 44 -5.80 -12.99 -4.23
C ASP A 44 -4.32 -13.38 -3.98
N ARG A 45 -4.11 -14.62 -3.52
CA ARG A 45 -2.82 -15.28 -3.31
C ARG A 45 -2.00 -15.35 -4.60
N ILE A 46 -2.65 -15.53 -5.75
CA ILE A 46 -2.00 -15.66 -7.07
C ILE A 46 -1.41 -14.30 -7.52
N SER A 47 -2.07 -13.19 -7.16
CA SER A 47 -1.61 -11.84 -7.52
C SER A 47 -0.30 -11.45 -6.83
N LYS A 48 0.04 -12.09 -5.70
CA LYS A 48 1.30 -11.87 -4.98
C LYS A 48 2.51 -12.35 -5.78
N GLU A 49 2.35 -13.41 -6.58
CA GLU A 49 3.44 -13.95 -7.40
C GLU A 49 3.62 -13.17 -8.70
N ASN A 50 2.53 -12.66 -9.28
CA ASN A 50 2.59 -12.09 -10.63
C ASN A 50 2.66 -10.57 -10.71
N TRP A 51 2.45 -9.80 -9.63
CA TRP A 51 2.49 -8.32 -9.56
C TRP A 51 1.64 -7.53 -10.59
N ASN A 52 1.10 -8.18 -11.61
CA ASN A 52 0.46 -7.61 -12.79
C ASN A 52 -0.93 -7.07 -12.47
N ASN A 53 -1.58 -7.62 -11.44
CA ASN A 53 -2.91 -7.19 -10.99
C ASN A 53 -2.85 -6.31 -9.73
N ALA A 54 -1.65 -5.87 -9.32
CA ALA A 54 -1.52 -5.02 -8.15
C ALA A 54 -1.95 -3.58 -8.46
N LYS A 55 -2.83 -3.01 -7.64
CA LYS A 55 -3.10 -1.57 -7.70
C LYS A 55 -1.96 -0.85 -7.00
N LYS A 56 -1.28 0.06 -7.70
CA LYS A 56 -0.13 0.80 -7.16
C LYS A 56 -0.46 2.27 -6.99
N PHE A 57 -0.01 2.84 -5.87
CA PHE A 57 0.00 4.27 -5.60
C PHE A 57 1.45 4.69 -5.36
N LYS A 58 1.87 5.79 -5.96
CA LYS A 58 3.22 6.32 -5.82
C LYS A 58 3.13 7.71 -5.22
N CYS A 59 3.82 7.92 -4.10
CA CYS A 59 3.83 9.20 -3.42
C CYS A 59 5.15 9.42 -2.69
N HIS A 60 5.37 10.65 -2.25
CA HIS A 60 6.42 10.91 -1.27
C HIS A 60 5.94 10.49 0.12
N ILE A 61 6.83 9.96 0.96
CA ILE A 61 6.47 9.46 2.30
C ILE A 61 5.78 10.52 3.17
N ASN A 62 6.19 11.79 3.06
CA ASN A 62 5.56 12.89 3.80
C ASN A 62 4.13 13.18 3.33
N ASP A 63 3.79 12.82 2.10
CA ASP A 63 2.45 12.99 1.53
C ASP A 63 1.57 11.76 1.78
N TYR A 64 2.11 10.66 2.33
CA TYR A 64 1.38 9.42 2.57
C TYR A 64 0.04 9.63 3.30
N PRO A 65 -0.05 10.37 4.43
CA PRO A 65 -1.33 10.56 5.13
C PRO A 65 -2.40 11.22 4.24
N LYS A 66 -1.99 12.19 3.42
CA LYS A 66 -2.88 12.85 2.47
C LYS A 66 -3.36 11.88 1.39
N ILE A 67 -2.43 11.15 0.78
CA ILE A 67 -2.71 10.19 -0.29
C ILE A 67 -3.60 9.04 0.22
N LEU A 68 -3.41 8.63 1.47
CA LEU A 68 -4.27 7.65 2.13
C LEU A 68 -5.73 8.09 2.11
N GLU A 69 -6.01 9.32 2.54
CA GLU A 69 -7.38 9.85 2.63
C GLU A 69 -7.98 10.26 1.28
N THR A 70 -7.17 10.83 0.37
CA THR A 70 -7.68 11.42 -0.87
C THR A 70 -7.70 10.46 -2.05
N GLU A 71 -6.86 9.42 -2.05
CA GLU A 71 -6.71 8.51 -3.20
C GLU A 71 -6.93 7.05 -2.82
N ILE A 72 -6.23 6.55 -1.79
CA ILE A 72 -6.28 5.13 -1.42
C ILE A 72 -7.66 4.80 -0.87
N LEU A 73 -8.08 5.33 0.29
CA LEU A 73 -9.36 4.96 0.90
C LEU A 73 -10.57 5.16 -0.04
N PRO A 74 -10.67 6.25 -0.83
CA PRO A 74 -11.74 6.42 -1.82
C PRO A 74 -11.74 5.37 -2.93
N TYR A 75 -10.57 4.88 -3.36
CA TYR A 75 -10.49 3.82 -4.38
C TYR A 75 -11.07 2.48 -3.89
N PHE A 76 -10.95 2.19 -2.59
CA PHE A 76 -11.46 0.95 -1.98
C PHE A 76 -12.84 1.10 -1.32
N LYS A 77 -13.47 2.28 -1.40
CA LYS A 77 -14.77 2.55 -0.78
C LYS A 77 -15.91 1.85 -1.48
#